data_AF-A0A5B0G3A5-F1
#
_entry.id   AF-A0A5B0G3A5-F1
#
_cell.length_a   1.000
_cell.length_b   1.000
_cell.length_c   1.000
_cell.angle_alpha   90.00
_cell.angle_beta   90.00
_cell.angle_gamma   90.00
#
_symmetry.space_group_name_H-M   'P 1'
#
loop_
_entity.id
_entity.type
_entity.pdbx_description
1 polymer ?
#
loop_
_entity_poly.entity_id
_entity_poly.type
_entity_poly.pdbx_seq_one_letter_code
_entity_poly.pdbx_strand_id
1 'polypeptide(L)'
;MTFKAQWYRDKFAKKRGKGFCGYPVATVAFYGPDDTIATKVVVGIVAYEGADADPVERWFCKTTDPRTDPEVTEAIVRFIDQHGAKSVAAADRVIGCPHEEGIDYPEGEKCTQCPFWANRDRWSGEIMQ
;
A
#
# COMPACT_ATOMS: atom_id res chain seq x y z
N MET A 1 -19.16 0.05 -14.02
CA MET A 1 -18.84 0.07 -12.57
C MET A 1 -20.12 0.11 -11.77
N THR A 2 -20.20 -0.62 -10.67
CA THR A 2 -21.41 -0.65 -9.82
C THR A 2 -21.48 0.57 -8.89
N PHE A 3 -22.67 0.95 -8.43
CA PHE A 3 -22.83 2.01 -7.42
C PHE A 3 -22.03 1.74 -6.14
N LYS A 4 -21.95 0.47 -5.73
CA LYS A 4 -21.16 0.02 -4.58
C LYS A 4 -19.66 0.31 -4.78
N ALA A 5 -19.11 -0.08 -5.93
CA ALA A 5 -17.70 0.14 -6.25
C ALA A 5 -17.36 1.64 -6.28
N GLN A 6 -18.23 2.45 -6.89
CA GLN A 6 -18.05 3.90 -6.92
C GLN A 6 -18.06 4.51 -5.51
N TRP A 7 -18.98 4.07 -4.64
CA TRP A 7 -19.06 4.55 -3.26
C TRP A 7 -17.79 4.27 -2.45
N TYR A 8 -17.23 3.06 -2.55
CA TYR A 8 -15.98 2.72 -1.85
C TYR A 8 -14.79 3.51 -2.35
N ARG A 9 -14.69 3.74 -3.67
CA ARG A 9 -13.65 4.60 -4.25
C ARG A 9 -13.72 6.01 -3.71
N ASP A 10 -14.92 6.62 -3.73
CA ASP A 10 -15.11 8.00 -3.27
C ASP A 10 -14.85 8.12 -1.76
N LYS A 11 -15.26 7.10 -0.98
CA LYS A 11 -15.00 7.03 0.45
C LYS A 11 -13.49 6.93 0.74
N PHE A 12 -12.76 6.12 -0.01
CA PHE A 12 -11.31 6.01 0.14
C PHE A 12 -10.60 7.31 -0.24
N ALA A 13 -10.97 7.93 -1.37
CA ALA A 13 -10.46 9.23 -1.79
C ALA A 13 -10.70 10.31 -0.72
N LYS A 14 -11.92 10.36 -0.16
CA LYS A 14 -12.26 11.29 0.93
C LYS A 14 -11.42 11.04 2.19
N LYS A 15 -11.18 9.79 2.57
CA LYS A 15 -10.34 9.46 3.75
C LYS A 15 -8.89 9.91 3.57
N ARG A 16 -8.30 9.66 2.39
CA ARG A 16 -6.92 10.08 2.06
C ARG A 16 -6.77 11.60 1.96
N GLY A 17 -7.79 12.29 1.46
CA GLY A 17 -7.79 13.75 1.29
C GLY A 17 -8.00 14.56 2.57
N LYS A 18 -8.30 13.93 3.71
CA LYS A 18 -8.55 14.64 4.99
C LYS A 18 -7.28 15.17 5.66
N GLY A 19 -6.10 14.70 5.24
CA GLY A 19 -4.86 14.97 5.95
C GLY A 19 -4.81 14.28 7.32
N PHE A 20 -3.93 14.76 8.20
CA PHE A 20 -3.73 14.20 9.53
C PHE A 20 -4.80 14.69 10.52
N CYS A 21 -5.59 13.74 11.04
CA CYS A 21 -6.65 13.93 12.03
C CYS A 21 -6.36 13.17 13.34
N GLY A 22 -5.09 12.85 13.61
CA GLY A 22 -4.66 12.09 14.78
C GLY A 22 -4.57 10.58 14.55
N TYR A 23 -4.18 9.87 15.60
CA TYR A 23 -4.03 8.42 15.62
C TYR A 23 -5.32 7.69 16.06
N PRO A 24 -5.55 6.43 15.62
CA PRO A 24 -4.68 5.63 14.76
C PRO A 24 -4.59 6.13 13.30
N VAL A 25 -3.43 5.91 12.67
CA VAL A 25 -3.20 6.22 11.25
C VAL A 25 -3.18 4.91 10.47
N ALA A 26 -3.99 4.80 9.42
CA ALA A 26 -3.83 3.73 8.45
C ALA A 26 -2.79 4.13 7.40
N THR A 27 -1.72 3.37 7.27
CA THR A 27 -0.73 3.52 6.20
C THR A 27 -1.10 2.58 5.05
N VAL A 28 -1.12 3.08 3.81
CA VAL A 28 -1.43 2.28 2.62
C VAL A 28 -0.27 2.39 1.63
N ALA A 29 0.36 1.26 1.32
CA ALA A 29 1.52 1.19 0.42
C ALA A 29 1.27 0.21 -0.72
N PHE A 30 1.62 0.62 -1.94
CA PHE A 30 1.47 -0.18 -3.15
C PHE A 30 2.83 -0.70 -3.62
N TYR A 31 2.86 -1.94 -4.08
CA TYR A 31 4.06 -2.66 -4.50
C TYR A 31 3.80 -3.36 -5.83
N GLY A 32 4.83 -3.47 -6.65
CA GLY A 32 4.74 -3.96 -8.03
C GLY A 32 6.10 -4.37 -8.58
N PRO A 33 6.11 -5.13 -9.70
CA PRO A 33 7.36 -5.52 -10.34
C PRO A 33 8.20 -4.32 -10.81
N ASP A 34 7.54 -3.19 -11.07
CA ASP A 34 8.09 -1.88 -11.41
C ASP A 34 7.21 -0.75 -10.83
N ASP A 35 7.49 0.51 -11.17
CA ASP A 35 6.76 1.69 -10.69
C ASP A 35 5.43 1.97 -11.42
N THR A 36 5.11 1.21 -12.47
CA THR A 36 3.98 1.48 -13.35
C THR A 36 2.72 0.75 -12.91
N ILE A 37 2.84 -0.50 -12.46
CA ILE A 37 1.72 -1.36 -12.06
C ILE A 37 1.93 -1.91 -10.65
N ALA A 38 0.90 -1.82 -9.81
CA ALA A 38 0.91 -2.51 -8.53
C ALA A 38 0.35 -3.93 -8.67
N THR A 39 0.90 -4.88 -7.92
CA THR A 39 0.41 -6.26 -7.77
C THR A 39 0.21 -6.64 -6.31
N LYS A 40 0.63 -5.78 -5.36
CA LYS A 40 0.41 -5.95 -3.93
C LYS A 40 0.06 -4.61 -3.29
N VAL A 41 -0.84 -4.62 -2.32
CA VAL A 41 -1.10 -3.49 -1.42
C VAL A 41 -1.01 -3.97 0.01
N VAL A 42 -0.33 -3.18 0.84
CA VAL A 42 -0.16 -3.43 2.27
C VAL A 42 -0.82 -2.28 3.03
N VAL A 43 -1.67 -2.61 3.99
CA VAL A 43 -2.29 -1.63 4.88
C VAL A 43 -1.92 -1.95 6.31
N GLY A 44 -1.32 -0.99 7.01
CA GLY A 44 -0.93 -1.12 8.41
C GLY A 44 -1.65 -0.09 9.27
N ILE A 45 -1.95 -0.43 10.52
CA ILE A 45 -2.53 0.50 11.50
C ILE A 45 -1.45 0.90 12.50
N VAL A 46 -1.12 2.19 12.53
CA VAL A 46 -0.18 2.77 13.49
C VAL A 46 -0.99 3.40 14.61
N ALA A 47 -0.87 2.86 15.82
CA ALA A 47 -1.73 3.23 16.95
C ALA A 47 -1.38 4.59 17.58
N TYR A 48 -0.12 4.99 17.53
CA TYR A 48 0.41 6.27 18.02
C TYR A 48 1.77 6.56 17.37
N GLU A 49 2.32 7.75 17.58
CA GLU A 49 3.61 8.13 17.00
C GLU A 49 4.75 7.22 17.46
N GLY A 50 5.53 6.70 16.51
CA GLY A 50 6.62 5.76 16.79
C GLY A 50 6.16 4.32 17.06
N ALA A 51 4.86 4.03 17.05
CA ALA A 51 4.39 2.64 17.10
C ALA A 51 4.67 1.94 15.77
N ASP A 52 4.99 0.65 15.86
CA ASP A 52 4.97 -0.23 14.69
C ASP A 52 3.53 -0.35 14.14
N ALA A 53 3.43 -0.67 12.85
CA ALA A 53 2.15 -0.94 12.23
C ALA A 53 1.64 -2.32 12.69
N ASP A 54 0.52 -2.35 13.42
CA ASP A 54 -0.18 -3.56 13.85
C ASP A 54 -1.68 -3.24 14.12
N PRO A 55 -2.63 -3.93 13.47
CA PRO A 55 -2.45 -5.01 12.49
C PRO A 55 -1.98 -4.54 11.11
N VAL A 56 -1.43 -5.49 10.36
CA VAL A 56 -1.05 -5.35 8.94
C VAL A 56 -1.80 -6.36 8.10
N GLU A 57 -2.49 -5.88 7.06
CA GLU A 57 -3.18 -6.68 6.07
C GLU A 57 -2.53 -6.54 4.68
N ARG A 58 -2.52 -7.62 3.90
CA ARG A 58 -1.88 -7.66 2.58
C ARG A 58 -2.83 -8.25 1.55
N TRP A 59 -3.05 -7.52 0.45
CA TRP A 59 -3.79 -8.04 -0.70
C TRP A 59 -2.87 -8.16 -1.91
N PHE A 60 -3.01 -9.26 -2.63
CA PHE A 60 -2.23 -9.59 -3.83
C PHE A 60 -3.17 -9.70 -5.04
N CYS A 61 -2.83 -9.01 -6.12
CA CYS A 61 -3.55 -9.02 -7.39
C CYS A 61 -2.65 -9.62 -8.47
N LYS A 62 -3.08 -10.74 -9.06
CA LYS A 62 -2.33 -11.41 -10.13
C LYS A 62 -2.54 -10.79 -11.51
N THR A 63 -3.73 -10.26 -11.74
CA THR A 63 -4.19 -9.84 -13.09
C THR A 63 -4.70 -8.39 -13.13
N THR A 64 -4.85 -7.75 -11.97
CA THR A 64 -5.40 -6.40 -11.82
C THR A 64 -4.45 -5.51 -11.03
N ASP A 65 -4.59 -4.20 -11.19
CA ASP A 65 -3.90 -3.23 -10.35
C ASP A 65 -4.78 -2.89 -9.12
N PRO A 66 -4.31 -3.17 -7.88
CA PRO A 66 -5.07 -2.93 -6.65
C PRO A 66 -5.45 -1.46 -6.44
N ARG A 67 -4.80 -0.50 -7.10
CA ARG A 67 -5.17 0.92 -7.07
C ARG A 67 -6.49 1.20 -7.78
N THR A 68 -6.90 0.30 -8.68
CA THR A 68 -8.13 0.43 -9.49
C THR A 68 -9.12 -0.70 -9.26
N ASP A 69 -8.72 -1.76 -8.58
CA ASP A 69 -9.54 -2.92 -8.28
C ASP A 69 -10.62 -2.57 -7.23
N PRO A 70 -11.92 -2.70 -7.58
CA PRO A 70 -13.01 -2.34 -6.68
C PRO A 70 -13.13 -3.25 -5.47
N GLU A 71 -12.76 -4.53 -5.57
CA GLU A 71 -12.83 -5.48 -4.46
C GLU A 71 -11.74 -5.16 -3.44
N VAL A 72 -10.54 -4.87 -3.91
CA VAL A 72 -9.42 -4.44 -3.07
C VAL A 72 -9.73 -3.10 -2.41
N THR A 73 -10.27 -2.14 -3.16
CA THR A 73 -10.66 -0.83 -2.61
C THR A 73 -11.69 -0.98 -1.49
N GLU A 74 -12.69 -1.85 -1.67
CA GLU A 74 -13.67 -2.17 -0.62
C GLU A 74 -12.99 -2.78 0.60
N ALA A 75 -12.11 -3.77 0.41
CA ALA A 75 -11.41 -4.44 1.50
C ALA A 75 -10.54 -3.48 2.32
N ILE A 76 -9.78 -2.61 1.65
CA ILE A 76 -8.97 -1.55 2.29
C ILE A 76 -9.86 -0.65 3.16
N VAL A 77 -10.95 -0.12 2.61
CA VAL A 77 -11.83 0.79 3.35
C VAL A 77 -12.45 0.11 4.57
N ARG A 78 -12.85 -1.16 4.43
CA ARG A 78 -13.41 -1.94 5.54
C ARG A 78 -12.38 -2.17 6.64
N PHE A 79 -11.15 -2.53 6.28
CA PHE A 79 -10.06 -2.71 7.23
C PHE A 79 -9.78 -1.41 8.00
N ILE A 80 -9.67 -0.29 7.29
CA ILE A 80 -9.46 1.05 7.89
C ILE A 80 -10.61 1.40 8.86
N ASP A 81 -11.86 1.15 8.46
CA ASP A 81 -13.04 1.43 9.30
C ASP A 81 -13.10 0.52 10.53
N GLN A 82 -12.80 -0.77 10.36
CA GLN A 82 -12.79 -1.77 11.42
C GLN A 82 -11.79 -1.41 12.53
N HIS A 83 -10.64 -0.86 12.16
CA HIS A 83 -9.60 -0.46 13.11
C HIS A 83 -9.69 1.00 13.57
N GLY A 84 -10.77 1.70 13.20
CA GLY A 84 -11.05 3.04 13.72
C GLY A 84 -10.00 4.10 13.36
N ALA A 85 -9.28 3.92 12.24
CA ALA A 85 -8.24 4.86 11.84
C ALA A 85 -8.84 6.24 11.56
N LYS A 86 -8.28 7.24 12.25
CA LYS A 86 -8.71 8.64 12.15
C LYS A 86 -8.09 9.33 10.94
N SER A 87 -6.86 8.93 10.61
CA SER A 87 -6.09 9.43 9.47
C SER A 87 -5.76 8.30 8.51
N VAL A 88 -5.60 8.64 7.23
CA VAL A 88 -5.10 7.71 6.22
C VAL A 88 -3.94 8.35 5.48
N ALA A 89 -2.77 7.74 5.56
CA ALA A 89 -1.59 8.09 4.78
C ALA A 89 -1.41 7.04 3.70
N ALA A 90 -1.53 7.42 2.43
CA ALA A 90 -1.41 6.48 1.33
C ALA A 90 -0.34 6.94 0.35
N ALA A 91 0.50 6.02 -0.11
CA ALA A 91 1.41 6.27 -1.21
C ALA A 91 0.62 6.63 -2.47
N ASP A 92 1.11 7.63 -3.20
CA ASP A 92 0.59 8.05 -4.50
C ASP A 92 1.13 7.21 -5.66
N ARG A 93 2.25 6.52 -5.43
CA ARG A 93 2.95 5.65 -6.39
C ARG A 93 3.14 4.23 -5.88
N VAL A 94 3.62 3.37 -6.77
CA VAL A 94 4.20 2.08 -6.40
C VAL A 94 5.58 2.35 -5.82
N ILE A 95 5.84 1.83 -4.63
CA ILE A 95 7.03 2.19 -3.83
C ILE A 95 7.97 1.01 -3.62
N GLY A 96 7.82 -0.10 -4.35
CA GLY A 96 8.76 -1.21 -4.19
C GLY A 96 8.28 -2.54 -4.74
N CYS A 97 9.15 -3.53 -4.60
CA CYS A 97 8.91 -4.90 -5.03
C CYS A 97 7.83 -5.58 -4.17
N PRO A 98 6.94 -6.41 -4.76
CA PRO A 98 5.98 -7.19 -3.99
C PRO A 98 6.64 -8.28 -3.12
N HIS A 99 7.87 -8.69 -3.44
CA HIS A 99 8.60 -9.75 -2.75
C HIS A 99 9.27 -9.26 -1.47
N GLU A 100 9.26 -10.10 -0.43
CA GLU A 100 9.76 -9.79 0.92
C GLU A 100 11.17 -10.35 1.13
N GLU A 101 12.09 -9.49 1.54
CA GLU A 101 13.46 -9.86 1.91
C GLU A 101 13.47 -10.82 3.11
N GLY A 102 14.35 -11.81 3.10
CA GLY A 102 14.39 -12.89 4.10
C GLY A 102 13.30 -13.94 3.93
N ILE A 103 12.33 -13.74 3.01
CA ILE A 103 11.27 -14.70 2.69
C ILE A 103 11.40 -15.19 1.25
N ASP A 104 11.34 -14.27 0.28
CA ASP A 104 11.36 -14.57 -1.16
C ASP A 104 12.79 -14.54 -1.74
N TYR A 105 13.69 -13.81 -1.11
CA TYR A 105 15.11 -13.72 -1.46
C TYR A 105 15.95 -13.47 -0.20
N PRO A 106 17.27 -13.78 -0.21
CA PRO A 106 18.12 -13.64 0.97
C PRO A 106 18.19 -12.22 1.51
N GLU A 107 18.42 -12.09 2.81
CA GLU A 107 18.67 -10.79 3.46
C GLU A 107 19.96 -10.15 2.94
N GLY A 108 19.93 -8.84 2.74
CA GLY A 108 20.97 -8.01 2.13
C GLY A 108 21.02 -8.08 0.60
N GLU A 109 20.28 -8.99 -0.03
CA GLU A 109 20.32 -9.21 -1.47
C GLU A 109 19.25 -8.43 -2.22
N LYS A 110 19.40 -8.34 -3.54
CA LYS A 110 18.40 -7.70 -4.42
C LYS A 110 17.43 -8.75 -4.97
N CYS A 111 16.15 -8.39 -5.02
CA CYS A 111 15.14 -9.24 -5.64
C CYS A 111 15.48 -9.52 -7.12
N THR A 112 15.71 -10.79 -7.46
CA THR A 112 16.02 -11.21 -8.83
C THR A 112 14.82 -11.17 -9.77
N GLN A 113 13.60 -11.17 -9.21
CA GLN A 113 12.36 -11.14 -9.98
C GLN A 113 11.94 -9.73 -10.40
N CYS A 114 12.43 -8.69 -9.72
CA CYS A 114 12.03 -7.30 -9.96
C CYS A 114 13.27 -6.40 -10.11
N PRO A 115 14.06 -6.57 -11.18
CA PRO A 115 15.33 -5.86 -11.38
C PRO A 115 15.18 -4.34 -11.47
N PHE A 116 13.98 -3.84 -11.76
CA PHE A 116 13.67 -2.41 -11.75
C PHE A 116 14.05 -1.73 -10.44
N TRP A 117 13.82 -2.40 -9.30
CA TRP A 117 14.05 -1.86 -7.96
C TRP A 117 15.50 -1.99 -7.47
N ALA A 118 16.36 -2.71 -8.19
CA ALA A 118 17.70 -3.10 -7.75
C ALA A 118 18.60 -1.92 -7.35
N ASN A 119 18.44 -0.75 -7.97
CA ASN A 119 19.29 0.42 -7.74
C ASN A 119 18.45 1.69 -7.60
N ARG A 120 17.25 1.60 -7.03
CA ARG A 120 16.35 2.75 -6.90
C ARG A 120 16.00 3.00 -5.45
N ASP A 121 15.94 4.27 -5.07
CA ASP A 121 15.39 4.64 -3.78
C ASP A 121 13.90 4.31 -3.77
N ARG A 122 13.48 3.68 -2.69
CA ARG A 122 12.12 3.18 -2.48
C ARG A 122 11.10 4.31 -2.48
N TRP A 123 11.48 5.46 -1.94
CA TRP A 123 10.58 6.58 -1.75
C TRP A 123 10.61 7.49 -2.96
N SER A 124 11.75 7.98 -3.42
CA SER A 124 11.86 8.92 -4.55
C SER A 124 11.73 8.25 -5.92
N GLY A 125 12.11 6.97 -6.03
CA GLY A 125 12.21 6.25 -7.31
C GLY A 125 13.46 6.58 -8.12
N GLU A 126 14.33 7.46 -7.61
CA GLU A 126 15.57 7.87 -8.28
C GLU A 126 16.60 6.76 -8.25
N ILE A 127 17.45 6.71 -9.29
CA ILE A 127 18.55 5.75 -9.33
C ILE A 127 19.62 6.19 -8.32
N MET A 128 19.94 5.29 -7.39
CA MET A 128 21.00 5.47 -6.42
C MET A 128 22.35 5.33 -7.14
N GLN A 129 23.10 6.44 -7.19
CA GLN A 129 24.45 6.51 -7.78
C GLN A 129 25.52 6.00 -6.81
#